data_AF-A0A376JQ76-F1
#
_entry.id   AF-A0A376JQ76-F1
#
_cell.length_a   1.000
_cell.length_b   1.000
_cell.length_c   1.000
_cell.angle_alpha   90.00
_cell.angle_beta   90.00
_cell.angle_gamma   90.00
#
_symmetry.space_group_name_H-M   'P 1'
#
loop_
_entity.id
_entity.type
_entity.pdbx_description
1 polymer ?
#
loop_
_entity_poly.entity_id
_entity_poly.type
_entity_poly.pdbx_seq_one_letter_code
_entity_poly.pdbx_strand_id
1 'polypeptide(L)'
;MRTLGTAACPPYHIAFVIGGTSAETNLKTVKLASAHYYDELPTEGNEHGQAFRDVQLEQELLEEAQKLGLGAQFGGKYFAHDIRVIRLPRHGASCPVGMGVSCSADRNIKAKINREGIWIEKLEHNPGQYIPQELRQAGEGEAVKVDLNRPMKEILAQLSQYPVSTRLSLTGTIIVGRDIAHAKLKELIDSGKELPQYIKDHPIYYAGPAKTPAGYPSGSLGPTTAGRMDSYVDLLQFHGGSMIMLAKGNRSQQVTDACHKHGGFYLGSIGGPAAVLAQQSIKHLECVAYPELGMEAIWKIEVEDFPAFILVDDKGNDFFQQIVNKQCANCTK
;
A
#
# COMPACT_ATOMS: atom_id res chain seq x y z
N MET A 1 1.38 15.00 -6.04
CA MET A 1 1.91 14.09 -5.01
C MET A 1 0.86 13.59 -4.03
N ARG A 2 0.05 14.44 -3.37
CA ARG A 2 -0.97 13.99 -2.38
C ARG A 2 -1.89 12.88 -2.91
N THR A 3 -2.28 12.95 -4.18
CA THR A 3 -3.12 11.95 -4.85
C THR A 3 -2.50 10.55 -4.97
N LEU A 4 -1.18 10.41 -4.85
CA LEU A 4 -0.52 9.09 -4.75
C LEU A 4 -0.89 8.39 -3.44
N GLY A 5 -1.08 9.17 -2.38
CA GLY A 5 -1.35 8.67 -1.03
C GLY A 5 -0.30 7.65 -0.57
N THR A 6 -0.70 6.79 0.34
CA THR A 6 0.14 5.69 0.87
C THR A 6 -0.19 4.35 0.21
N ALA A 7 -1.04 4.37 -0.82
CA ALA A 7 -1.59 3.22 -1.51
C ALA A 7 -0.56 2.42 -2.31
N ALA A 8 0.65 2.91 -2.57
CA ALA A 8 1.68 2.18 -3.33
C ALA A 8 2.90 1.79 -2.47
N CYS A 9 2.77 1.78 -1.14
CA CYS A 9 3.86 1.42 -0.21
C CYS A 9 5.08 2.38 -0.33
N PRO A 10 4.96 3.64 0.15
CA PRO A 10 6.10 4.53 0.34
C PRO A 10 7.09 3.98 1.39
N PRO A 11 8.35 4.44 1.42
CA PRO A 11 8.88 5.60 0.66
C PRO A 11 9.02 5.32 -0.84
N TYR A 12 8.76 6.34 -1.65
CA TYR A 12 8.74 6.23 -3.12
C TYR A 12 10.01 6.75 -3.80
N HIS A 13 10.38 6.15 -4.92
CA HIS A 13 11.14 6.87 -5.96
C HIS A 13 10.13 7.54 -6.89
N ILE A 14 9.91 8.84 -6.76
CA ILE A 14 8.87 9.54 -7.54
C ILE A 14 9.47 10.09 -8.83
N ALA A 15 8.82 9.86 -9.96
CA ALA A 15 9.21 10.44 -11.24
C ALA A 15 8.14 11.39 -11.76
N PHE A 16 8.59 12.55 -12.25
CA PHE A 16 7.80 13.51 -13.01
C PHE A 16 8.39 13.65 -14.41
N VAL A 17 7.51 13.72 -15.40
CA VAL A 17 7.90 14.05 -16.78
C VAL A 17 7.03 15.17 -17.31
N ILE A 18 7.66 16.26 -17.74
CA ILE A 18 6.98 17.45 -18.25
C ILE A 18 7.31 17.59 -19.74
N GLY A 19 6.28 17.58 -20.58
CA GLY A 19 6.42 17.52 -22.04
C GLY A 19 6.42 16.09 -22.56
N GLY A 20 6.71 15.94 -23.84
CA GLY A 20 6.61 14.67 -24.56
C GLY A 20 5.88 14.87 -25.89
N THR A 21 6.26 14.06 -26.87
CA THR A 21 5.66 14.05 -28.21
C THR A 21 4.25 13.46 -28.22
N SER A 22 3.91 12.68 -27.20
CA SER A 22 2.59 12.07 -26.99
C SER A 22 2.41 11.64 -25.54
N ALA A 23 1.19 11.25 -25.17
CA ALA A 23 0.89 10.78 -23.82
C ALA A 23 1.64 9.47 -23.51
N GLU A 24 1.70 8.53 -24.45
CA GLU A 24 2.40 7.26 -24.31
C GLU A 24 3.92 7.43 -24.22
N THR A 25 4.50 8.39 -24.95
CA THR A 25 5.92 8.73 -24.82
C THR A 25 6.21 9.32 -23.44
N ASN A 26 5.36 10.25 -22.97
CA ASN A 26 5.49 10.82 -21.62
C ASN A 26 5.44 9.71 -20.55
N LEU A 27 4.43 8.84 -20.58
CA LEU A 27 4.28 7.76 -19.58
C LEU A 27 5.39 6.71 -19.66
N LYS A 28 5.89 6.38 -20.86
CA LYS A 28 7.10 5.54 -21.01
C LYS A 28 8.30 6.18 -20.32
N THR A 29 8.49 7.48 -20.51
CA THR A 29 9.58 8.21 -19.86
C THR A 29 9.39 8.24 -18.33
N VAL A 30 8.17 8.41 -17.83
CA VAL A 30 7.86 8.33 -16.38
C VAL A 30 8.27 6.97 -15.82
N LYS A 31 7.89 5.89 -16.52
CA LYS A 31 8.23 4.51 -16.11
C LYS A 31 9.74 4.35 -15.98
N LEU A 32 10.50 4.75 -17.00
CA LEU A 32 11.95 4.61 -17.02
C LEU A 32 12.64 5.53 -16.00
N ALA A 33 12.16 6.77 -15.83
CA ALA A 33 12.66 7.70 -14.83
C ALA A 33 12.43 7.18 -13.40
N SER A 34 11.29 6.54 -13.11
CA SER A 34 11.03 5.94 -11.79
C SER A 34 11.94 4.75 -11.45
N ALA A 35 12.56 4.16 -12.47
CA ALA A 35 13.55 3.09 -12.34
C ALA A 35 14.99 3.61 -12.49
N HIS A 36 15.20 4.92 -12.34
CA HIS A 36 16.50 5.61 -12.44
C HIS A 36 17.26 5.33 -13.75
N TYR A 37 16.55 4.96 -14.82
CA TYR A 37 17.15 4.65 -16.11
C TYR A 37 17.78 5.89 -16.77
N TYR A 38 17.26 7.08 -16.45
CA TYR A 38 17.64 8.36 -17.05
C TYR A 38 18.53 9.23 -16.16
N ASP A 39 19.17 8.65 -15.14
CA ASP A 39 19.98 9.40 -14.19
C ASP A 39 21.19 10.12 -14.83
N GLU A 40 21.67 9.59 -15.96
CA GLU A 40 22.82 10.11 -16.72
C GLU A 40 22.43 11.09 -17.85
N LEU A 41 21.16 11.51 -17.95
CA LEU A 41 20.78 12.57 -18.90
C LEU A 41 21.50 13.89 -18.58
N PRO A 42 21.70 14.78 -19.59
CA PRO A 42 22.13 16.15 -19.34
C PRO A 42 21.19 16.85 -18.34
N THR A 43 21.69 17.86 -17.63
CA THR A 43 20.90 18.62 -16.66
C THR A 43 20.35 19.94 -17.21
N GLU A 44 20.58 20.22 -18.49
CA GLU A 44 20.10 21.41 -19.18
C GLU A 44 19.58 21.09 -20.59
N GLY A 45 18.63 21.88 -21.05
CA GLY A 45 18.11 21.79 -22.42
C GLY A 45 19.07 22.39 -23.45
N ASN A 46 18.75 22.21 -24.74
CA ASN A 46 19.45 22.86 -25.85
C ASN A 46 18.46 23.32 -26.93
N GLU A 47 18.96 24.02 -27.95
CA GLU A 47 18.13 24.54 -29.06
C GLU A 47 17.48 23.44 -29.93
N HIS A 48 17.96 22.20 -29.85
CA HIS A 48 17.42 21.05 -30.57
C HIS A 48 16.34 20.30 -29.79
N GLY A 49 16.01 20.75 -28.57
CA GLY A 49 14.98 20.14 -27.75
C GLY A 49 15.40 18.81 -27.14
N GLN A 50 16.67 18.65 -26.73
CA GLN A 50 17.11 17.47 -26.00
C GLN A 50 16.33 17.29 -24.68
N ALA A 51 16.12 16.03 -24.30
CA ALA A 51 15.64 15.71 -22.96
C ALA A 51 16.69 16.03 -21.91
N PHE A 52 16.27 16.51 -20.74
CA PHE A 52 17.19 16.78 -19.63
C PHE A 52 16.56 16.51 -18.27
N ARG A 53 17.41 16.25 -17.28
CA ARG A 53 17.06 16.05 -15.88
C ARG A 53 17.08 17.38 -15.13
N ASP A 54 15.94 17.78 -14.60
CA ASP A 54 15.76 19.05 -13.88
C ASP A 54 16.04 18.86 -12.39
N VAL A 55 17.33 18.91 -12.04
CA VAL A 55 17.83 18.65 -10.68
C VAL A 55 17.37 19.69 -9.65
N GLN A 56 17.08 20.93 -10.10
CA GLN A 56 16.53 21.96 -9.23
C GLN A 56 15.11 21.57 -8.80
N LEU A 57 14.25 21.24 -9.77
CA LEU A 57 12.87 20.87 -9.47
C LEU A 57 12.78 19.54 -8.72
N GLU A 58 13.74 18.62 -8.90
CA GLU A 58 13.84 17.41 -8.07
C GLU A 58 13.99 17.74 -6.57
N GLN A 59 14.88 18.68 -6.24
CA GLN A 59 15.12 19.09 -4.86
C GLN A 59 13.90 19.80 -4.27
N GLU A 60 13.31 20.74 -5.01
CA GLU A 60 12.09 21.45 -4.58
C GLU A 60 10.94 20.46 -4.30
N LEU A 61 10.72 19.50 -5.19
CA LEU A 61 9.67 18.48 -5.02
C LEU A 61 9.98 17.51 -3.89
N LEU A 62 11.25 17.21 -3.61
CA LEU A 62 11.63 16.36 -2.48
C LEU A 62 11.33 17.06 -1.15
N GLU A 63 11.61 18.36 -1.04
CA GLU A 63 11.25 19.17 0.12
C GLU A 63 9.74 19.22 0.31
N GLU A 64 8.98 19.43 -0.76
CA GLU A 64 7.51 19.40 -0.70
C GLU A 64 6.98 18.01 -0.32
N ALA A 65 7.59 16.92 -0.81
CA ALA A 65 7.24 15.55 -0.42
C ALA A 65 7.44 15.33 1.09
N GLN A 66 8.52 15.86 1.66
CA GLN A 66 8.82 15.77 3.09
C GLN A 66 7.83 16.58 3.94
N LYS A 67 7.31 17.68 3.40
CA LYS A 67 6.28 18.50 4.04
C LYS A 67 4.88 17.90 3.97
N LEU A 68 4.63 16.83 3.20
CA LEU A 68 3.30 16.19 3.10
C LEU A 68 2.84 15.48 4.38
N GLY A 69 3.76 15.16 5.28
CA GLY A 69 3.44 14.55 6.58
C GLY A 69 2.90 13.12 6.51
N LEU A 70 2.63 12.57 5.31
CA LEU A 70 2.21 11.19 5.08
C LEU A 70 3.30 10.17 5.43
N GLY A 71 4.56 10.57 5.28
CA GLY A 71 5.74 9.77 5.59
C GLY A 71 5.77 8.38 4.96
N ALA A 72 6.48 7.47 5.63
CA ALA A 72 6.57 6.08 5.24
C ALA A 72 5.31 5.33 5.74
N GLN A 73 4.21 5.51 5.01
CA GLN A 73 2.89 4.90 5.21
C GLN A 73 2.06 5.44 6.38
N PHE A 74 2.67 5.66 7.55
CA PHE A 74 1.95 5.99 8.79
C PHE A 74 2.41 7.31 9.40
N GLY A 75 2.56 8.34 8.56
CA GLY A 75 2.96 9.68 8.99
C GLY A 75 4.48 9.88 9.02
N GLY A 76 4.90 11.15 8.96
CA GLY A 76 6.29 11.56 9.08
C GLY A 76 6.90 12.11 7.79
N LYS A 77 8.23 12.05 7.69
CA LYS A 77 9.03 12.73 6.64
C LYS A 77 9.21 11.92 5.36
N TYR A 78 9.41 10.62 5.47
CA TYR A 78 9.92 9.79 4.37
C TYR A 78 8.81 9.31 3.43
N PHE A 79 8.12 10.25 2.78
CA PHE A 79 7.16 9.94 1.72
C PHE A 79 7.86 9.51 0.43
N ALA A 80 9.00 10.14 0.13
CA ALA A 80 9.86 9.81 -1.00
C ALA A 80 11.28 9.49 -0.51
N HIS A 81 11.90 8.48 -1.10
CA HIS A 81 13.35 8.30 -1.07
C HIS A 81 14.03 9.43 -1.83
N ASP A 82 13.60 9.64 -3.08
CA ASP A 82 14.08 10.69 -3.97
C ASP A 82 13.05 11.05 -5.05
N ILE A 83 13.36 12.07 -5.84
CA ILE A 83 12.59 12.52 -7.00
C ILE A 83 13.46 12.43 -8.25
N ARG A 84 12.85 12.11 -9.40
CA ARG A 84 13.39 12.35 -10.74
C ARG A 84 12.47 13.26 -11.53
N VAL A 85 13.00 14.28 -12.19
CA VAL A 85 12.22 15.18 -13.06
C VAL A 85 12.86 15.23 -14.43
N ILE A 86 12.16 14.71 -15.45
CA ILE A 86 12.62 14.77 -16.85
C ILE A 86 11.80 15.79 -17.63
N ARG A 87 12.48 16.73 -18.26
CA ARG A 87 11.90 17.69 -19.20
C ARG A 87 12.07 17.16 -20.61
N LEU A 88 10.98 17.12 -21.38
CA LEU A 88 10.95 16.68 -22.77
C LEU A 88 10.47 17.81 -23.69
N PRO A 89 10.87 17.81 -24.98
CA PRO A 89 10.26 18.69 -25.96
C PRO A 89 8.78 18.36 -26.14
N ARG A 90 8.01 19.31 -26.65
CA ARG A 90 6.55 19.18 -26.82
C ARG A 90 6.09 19.97 -28.04
N HIS A 91 4.96 19.54 -28.63
CA HIS A 91 4.24 20.38 -29.57
C HIS A 91 3.78 21.68 -28.89
N GLY A 92 3.76 22.81 -29.61
CA GLY A 92 3.42 24.12 -29.03
C GLY A 92 2.07 24.15 -28.30
N ALA A 93 1.07 23.44 -28.85
CA ALA A 93 -0.28 23.32 -28.31
C ALA A 93 -0.48 22.19 -27.28
N SER A 94 0.59 21.52 -26.84
CA SER A 94 0.50 20.35 -25.95
C SER A 94 1.50 20.44 -24.81
N CYS A 95 1.13 19.94 -23.63
CA CYS A 95 2.04 19.80 -22.49
C CYS A 95 1.61 18.61 -21.63
N PRO A 96 1.86 17.36 -22.08
CA PRO A 96 1.57 16.20 -21.25
C PRO A 96 2.46 16.24 -20.00
N VAL A 97 1.88 15.93 -18.86
CA VAL A 97 2.58 15.81 -17.58
C VAL A 97 2.25 14.45 -16.99
N GLY A 98 3.28 13.68 -16.67
CA GLY A 98 3.15 12.37 -16.08
C GLY A 98 3.81 12.31 -14.71
N MET A 99 3.22 11.52 -13.82
CA MET A 99 3.73 11.25 -12.48
C MET A 99 3.63 9.75 -12.23
N GLY A 100 4.69 9.16 -11.70
CA GLY A 100 4.75 7.74 -11.39
C GLY A 100 5.69 7.48 -10.21
N VAL A 101 5.68 6.25 -9.72
CA VAL A 101 6.53 5.83 -8.59
C VAL A 101 7.15 4.48 -8.83
N SER A 102 8.34 4.26 -8.28
CA SER A 102 8.76 2.94 -7.80
C SER A 102 8.43 2.83 -6.31
N CYS A 103 7.93 1.66 -5.91
CA CYS A 103 7.48 1.37 -4.55
C CYS A 103 8.58 0.74 -3.70
N SER A 104 8.31 0.41 -2.43
CA SER A 104 9.27 -0.36 -1.60
C SER A 104 9.73 -1.69 -2.22
N ALA A 105 8.96 -2.27 -3.13
CA ALA A 105 9.39 -3.39 -3.96
C ALA A 105 10.05 -2.89 -5.25
N ASP A 106 11.08 -2.06 -5.11
CA ASP A 106 11.87 -1.48 -6.21
C ASP A 106 12.68 -2.58 -6.89
N ARG A 107 12.25 -2.98 -8.08
CA ARG A 107 12.71 -4.20 -8.75
C ARG A 107 12.91 -3.96 -10.22
N ASN A 108 14.15 -3.64 -10.56
CA ASN A 108 14.64 -3.49 -11.92
C ASN A 108 16.05 -4.10 -12.00
N ILE A 109 16.44 -4.58 -13.18
CA ILE A 109 17.77 -5.16 -13.41
C ILE A 109 18.21 -4.86 -14.85
N LYS A 110 19.35 -4.22 -15.01
CA LYS A 110 19.97 -3.98 -16.31
C LYS A 110 20.73 -5.23 -16.74
N ALA A 111 20.70 -5.52 -18.03
CA ALA A 111 21.50 -6.59 -18.61
C ALA A 111 22.00 -6.16 -19.99
N LYS A 112 23.14 -6.69 -20.41
CA LYS A 112 23.68 -6.50 -21.76
C LYS A 112 24.29 -7.78 -22.28
N ILE A 113 24.21 -7.98 -23.59
CA ILE A 113 24.91 -9.04 -24.30
C ILE A 113 25.89 -8.35 -25.24
N ASN A 114 27.16 -8.75 -25.19
CA ASN A 114 28.19 -8.25 -26.09
C ASN A 114 29.06 -9.42 -26.58
N ARG A 115 30.12 -9.13 -27.34
CA ARG A 115 31.04 -10.15 -27.87
C ARG A 115 31.75 -10.97 -26.78
N GLU A 116 31.77 -10.49 -25.55
CA GLU A 116 32.45 -11.11 -24.41
C GLU A 116 31.52 -12.00 -23.57
N GLY A 117 30.19 -11.88 -23.74
CA GLY A 117 29.21 -12.73 -23.07
C GLY A 117 27.96 -12.01 -22.62
N ILE A 118 27.36 -12.55 -21.55
CA ILE A 118 26.11 -12.08 -20.95
C ILE A 118 26.46 -11.41 -19.62
N TRP A 119 26.04 -10.16 -19.47
CA TRP A 119 26.25 -9.36 -18.28
C TRP A 119 24.91 -9.01 -17.66
N ILE A 120 24.85 -9.14 -16.34
CA ILE A 120 23.68 -8.80 -15.53
C ILE A 120 24.13 -7.85 -14.42
N GLU A 121 23.31 -6.85 -14.13
CA GLU A 121 23.54 -5.90 -13.04
C GLU A 121 23.65 -6.65 -11.71
N LYS A 122 24.67 -6.28 -10.94
CA LYS A 122 24.91 -6.85 -9.62
C LYS A 122 24.08 -6.09 -8.59
N LEU A 123 23.18 -6.80 -7.93
CA LEU A 123 22.43 -6.29 -6.78
C LEU A 123 23.15 -6.60 -5.46
N GLU A 124 22.67 -6.03 -4.37
CA GLU A 124 23.18 -6.32 -3.03
C GLU A 124 22.72 -7.72 -2.54
N HIS A 125 23.64 -8.51 -2.00
CA HIS A 125 23.38 -9.85 -1.47
C HIS A 125 23.38 -9.92 0.07
N ASN A 126 23.86 -8.88 0.75
CA ASN A 126 23.91 -8.73 2.19
C ASN A 126 23.14 -7.47 2.66
N PRO A 127 21.81 -7.40 2.48
CA PRO A 127 21.03 -6.21 2.81
C PRO A 127 21.02 -5.89 4.32
N GLY A 128 21.31 -6.86 5.19
CA GLY A 128 21.37 -6.66 6.64
C GLY A 128 22.40 -5.61 7.08
N GLN A 129 23.43 -5.34 6.26
CA GLN A 129 24.43 -4.30 6.53
C GLN A 129 23.84 -2.89 6.62
N TYR A 130 22.71 -2.63 5.96
CA TYR A 130 22.03 -1.33 5.99
C TYR A 130 21.16 -1.12 7.22
N ILE A 131 20.95 -2.16 8.03
CA ILE A 131 20.16 -2.06 9.27
C ILE A 131 21.15 -1.79 10.42
N PRO A 132 21.08 -0.61 11.08
CA PRO A 132 21.88 -0.30 12.26
C PRO A 132 21.73 -1.39 13.33
N GLN A 133 22.82 -1.69 14.04
CA GLN A 133 22.84 -2.81 15.00
C GLN A 133 21.78 -2.63 16.09
N GLU A 134 21.57 -1.42 16.60
CA GLU A 134 20.53 -1.12 17.59
C GLU A 134 19.11 -1.41 17.08
N LEU A 135 18.85 -1.26 15.77
CA LEU A 135 17.52 -1.47 15.19
C LEU A 135 17.24 -2.94 14.86
N ARG A 136 18.27 -3.78 14.77
CA ARG A 136 18.08 -5.23 14.52
C ARG A 136 17.41 -5.96 15.69
N GLN A 137 17.49 -5.38 16.89
CA GLN A 137 16.96 -5.97 18.13
C GLN A 137 15.89 -5.10 18.79
N ALA A 138 15.45 -4.01 18.15
CA ALA A 138 14.61 -2.99 18.78
C ALA A 138 13.21 -3.48 19.25
N GLY A 139 12.87 -4.75 19.01
CA GLY A 139 11.56 -5.31 19.30
C GLY A 139 10.45 -4.55 18.59
N GLU A 140 9.22 -4.96 18.86
CA GLU A 140 8.08 -4.09 18.56
C GLU A 140 7.85 -3.22 19.80
N GLY A 141 7.50 -1.94 19.64
CA GLY A 141 7.18 -1.05 20.77
C GLY A 141 5.95 -1.51 21.58
N GLU A 142 5.26 -0.61 22.27
CA GLU A 142 3.96 -0.95 22.87
C GLU A 142 2.86 -1.11 21.80
N ALA A 143 2.10 -2.20 21.86
CA ALA A 143 0.96 -2.47 20.98
C ALA A 143 -0.19 -3.07 21.79
N VAL A 144 -1.41 -2.70 21.44
CA VAL A 144 -2.61 -3.30 22.03
C VAL A 144 -2.78 -4.69 21.44
N LYS A 145 -2.81 -5.71 22.30
CA LYS A 145 -3.08 -7.08 21.88
C LYS A 145 -4.58 -7.27 21.64
N VAL A 146 -4.93 -7.81 20.47
CA VAL A 146 -6.32 -8.07 20.09
C VAL A 146 -6.45 -9.55 19.73
N ASP A 147 -7.18 -10.28 20.56
CA ASP A 147 -7.61 -11.65 20.27
C ASP A 147 -8.81 -11.62 19.32
N LEU A 148 -8.61 -12.14 18.12
CA LEU A 148 -9.57 -12.22 17.01
C LEU A 148 -10.44 -13.48 17.08
N ASN A 149 -10.18 -14.42 17.99
CA ASN A 149 -10.96 -15.64 18.17
C ASN A 149 -12.13 -15.45 19.15
N ARG A 150 -12.57 -14.20 19.34
CA ARG A 150 -13.74 -13.82 20.14
C ARG A 150 -14.90 -13.41 19.22
N PRO A 151 -16.14 -13.36 19.74
CA PRO A 151 -17.27 -12.85 18.97
C PRO A 151 -16.97 -11.45 18.40
N MET A 152 -17.31 -11.21 17.13
CA MET A 152 -17.05 -9.94 16.42
C MET A 152 -17.46 -8.70 17.25
N LYS A 153 -18.61 -8.77 17.92
CA LYS A 153 -19.11 -7.69 18.78
C LYS A 153 -18.14 -7.33 19.93
N GLU A 154 -17.46 -8.31 20.51
CA GLU A 154 -16.47 -8.08 21.57
C GLU A 154 -15.18 -7.48 21.03
N ILE A 155 -14.76 -7.91 19.83
CA ILE A 155 -13.58 -7.34 19.14
C ILE A 155 -13.85 -5.86 18.83
N LEU A 156 -15.01 -5.54 18.24
CA LEU A 156 -15.41 -4.16 17.95
C LEU A 156 -15.49 -3.30 19.23
N ALA A 157 -16.04 -3.84 20.33
CA ALA A 157 -16.11 -3.15 21.61
C ALA A 157 -14.72 -2.88 22.21
N GLN A 158 -13.74 -3.76 21.99
CA GLN A 158 -12.36 -3.48 22.37
C GLN A 158 -11.75 -2.39 21.49
N LEU A 159 -11.87 -2.49 20.17
CA LEU A 159 -11.30 -1.51 19.22
C LEU A 159 -11.86 -0.10 19.45
N SER A 160 -13.15 0.02 19.79
CA SER A 160 -13.82 1.29 20.06
C SER A 160 -13.24 2.07 21.25
N GLN A 161 -12.48 1.42 22.14
CA GLN A 161 -11.81 2.08 23.26
C GLN A 161 -10.59 2.90 22.84
N TYR A 162 -10.12 2.73 21.61
CA TYR A 162 -8.86 3.32 21.13
C TYR A 162 -9.09 4.30 19.98
N PRO A 163 -8.30 5.39 19.91
CA PRO A 163 -8.36 6.32 18.79
C PRO A 163 -7.65 5.75 17.55
N VAL A 164 -7.90 6.38 16.40
CA VAL A 164 -7.03 6.21 15.21
C VAL A 164 -5.57 6.48 15.55
N SER A 165 -4.64 5.92 14.77
CA SER A 165 -3.19 5.81 15.01
C SER A 165 -2.74 4.80 16.07
N THR A 166 -3.66 4.19 16.82
CA THR A 166 -3.31 3.14 17.79
C THR A 166 -2.72 1.93 17.10
N ARG A 167 -1.56 1.46 17.58
CA ARG A 167 -0.89 0.27 17.09
C ARG A 167 -1.43 -0.99 17.76
N LEU A 168 -1.70 -2.01 16.96
CA LEU A 168 -2.30 -3.27 17.34
C LEU A 168 -1.35 -4.44 17.02
N SER A 169 -1.43 -5.48 17.84
CA SER A 169 -0.88 -6.82 17.59
C SER A 169 -2.07 -7.79 17.57
N LEU A 170 -2.37 -8.35 16.39
CA LEU A 170 -3.55 -9.18 16.16
C LEU A 170 -3.18 -10.67 16.21
N THR A 171 -3.96 -11.46 16.94
CA THR A 171 -3.79 -12.92 17.01
C THR A 171 -5.13 -13.61 16.81
N GLY A 172 -5.18 -14.62 15.96
CA GLY A 172 -6.36 -15.45 15.67
C GLY A 172 -6.69 -15.56 14.19
N THR A 173 -7.95 -15.91 13.90
CA THR A 173 -8.42 -16.16 12.53
C THR A 173 -8.68 -14.86 11.75
N ILE A 174 -8.25 -14.84 10.50
CA ILE A 174 -8.58 -13.79 9.52
C ILE A 174 -9.02 -14.42 8.20
N ILE A 175 -10.05 -13.86 7.57
CA ILE A 175 -10.43 -14.24 6.20
C ILE A 175 -9.70 -13.34 5.21
N VAL A 176 -9.11 -13.93 4.18
CA VAL A 176 -8.40 -13.21 3.13
C VAL A 176 -9.26 -13.18 1.87
N GLY A 177 -9.41 -12.01 1.28
CA GLY A 177 -10.12 -11.85 0.01
C GLY A 177 -9.89 -10.46 -0.57
N ARG A 178 -9.81 -10.36 -1.90
CA ARG A 178 -9.56 -9.10 -2.61
C ARG A 178 -10.52 -8.92 -3.77
N ASP A 179 -10.11 -8.22 -4.82
CA ASP A 179 -10.91 -7.70 -5.92
C ASP A 179 -12.00 -8.69 -6.43
N ILE A 180 -11.62 -9.87 -6.94
CA ILE A 180 -12.60 -10.83 -7.50
C ILE A 180 -13.46 -11.48 -6.41
N ALA A 181 -12.88 -11.79 -5.25
CA ALA A 181 -13.62 -12.32 -4.11
C ALA A 181 -14.73 -11.35 -3.64
N HIS A 182 -14.45 -10.04 -3.58
CA HIS A 182 -15.45 -9.03 -3.23
C HIS A 182 -16.53 -8.92 -4.30
N ALA A 183 -16.17 -9.01 -5.58
CA ALA A 183 -17.15 -9.08 -6.67
C ALA A 183 -18.07 -10.31 -6.52
N LYS A 184 -17.54 -11.47 -6.11
CA LYS A 184 -18.34 -12.67 -5.82
C LYS A 184 -19.26 -12.51 -4.61
N LEU A 185 -18.78 -11.88 -3.53
CA LEU A 185 -19.63 -11.58 -2.37
C LEU A 185 -20.77 -10.62 -2.74
N LYS A 186 -20.49 -9.62 -3.57
CA LYS A 186 -21.52 -8.72 -4.11
C LYS A 186 -22.52 -9.49 -4.99
N GLU A 187 -22.05 -10.36 -5.89
CA GLU A 187 -22.90 -11.19 -6.75
C GLU A 187 -23.86 -12.05 -5.92
N LEU A 188 -23.41 -12.61 -4.79
CA LEU A 188 -24.28 -13.34 -3.86
C LEU A 188 -25.42 -12.44 -3.35
N ILE A 189 -25.09 -11.25 -2.84
CA ILE A 189 -26.08 -10.29 -2.33
C ILE A 189 -27.07 -9.87 -3.44
N ASP A 190 -26.56 -9.51 -4.62
CA ASP A 190 -27.38 -9.09 -5.76
C ASP A 190 -28.34 -10.23 -6.20
N SER A 191 -27.94 -11.50 -6.01
CA SER A 191 -28.76 -12.68 -6.28
C SER A 191 -29.73 -13.05 -5.14
N GLY A 192 -29.85 -12.22 -4.10
CA GLY A 192 -30.70 -12.45 -2.94
C GLY A 192 -30.18 -13.50 -1.96
N LYS A 193 -28.91 -13.90 -2.07
CA LYS A 193 -28.27 -14.84 -1.15
C LYS A 193 -27.61 -14.09 0.00
N GLU A 194 -27.54 -14.74 1.16
CA GLU A 194 -26.82 -14.18 2.30
C GLU A 194 -25.30 -14.24 2.12
N LEU A 195 -24.61 -13.34 2.81
CA LEU A 195 -23.17 -13.43 2.97
C LEU A 195 -22.79 -14.70 3.74
N PRO A 196 -21.72 -15.40 3.32
CA PRO A 196 -21.19 -16.54 4.07
C PRO A 196 -20.83 -16.16 5.51
N GLN A 197 -21.09 -17.06 6.46
CA GLN A 197 -20.91 -16.77 7.89
C GLN A 197 -19.47 -16.36 8.24
N TYR A 198 -18.46 -16.95 7.59
CA TYR A 198 -17.05 -16.61 7.81
C TYR A 198 -16.71 -15.14 7.48
N ILE A 199 -17.48 -14.47 6.61
CA ILE A 199 -17.32 -13.03 6.30
C ILE A 199 -17.87 -12.14 7.42
N LYS A 200 -18.81 -12.66 8.21
CA LYS A 200 -19.45 -11.97 9.35
C LYS A 200 -18.66 -12.17 10.64
N ASP A 201 -18.07 -13.36 10.81
CA ASP A 201 -17.43 -13.77 12.06
C ASP A 201 -15.97 -13.31 12.21
N HIS A 202 -15.28 -13.00 11.10
CA HIS A 202 -13.85 -12.72 11.09
C HIS A 202 -13.51 -11.41 10.37
N PRO A 203 -12.39 -10.75 10.73
CA PRO A 203 -11.84 -9.66 9.94
C PRO A 203 -11.54 -10.10 8.50
N ILE A 204 -11.67 -9.17 7.56
CA ILE A 204 -11.32 -9.40 6.16
C ILE A 204 -10.01 -8.71 5.80
N TYR A 205 -9.00 -9.49 5.45
CA TYR A 205 -7.69 -9.05 5.00
C TYR A 205 -7.61 -9.02 3.48
N TYR A 206 -7.37 -7.84 2.93
CA TYR A 206 -7.22 -7.70 1.49
C TYR A 206 -5.81 -8.08 1.09
N ALA A 207 -5.62 -9.31 0.65
CA ALA A 207 -4.34 -9.82 0.19
C ALA A 207 -4.53 -10.95 -0.83
N GLY A 208 -3.42 -11.42 -1.39
CA GLY A 208 -3.36 -12.63 -2.22
C GLY A 208 -2.01 -13.31 -2.01
N PRO A 209 -1.97 -14.59 -1.59
CA PRO A 209 -0.72 -15.25 -1.26
C PRO A 209 0.15 -15.49 -2.50
N ALA A 210 1.47 -15.33 -2.33
CA ALA A 210 2.43 -15.96 -3.22
C ALA A 210 2.46 -17.48 -3.00
N LYS A 211 3.12 -18.22 -3.90
CA LYS A 211 3.29 -19.68 -3.75
C LYS A 211 4.01 -20.00 -2.45
N THR A 212 3.50 -20.97 -1.71
CA THR A 212 4.09 -21.45 -0.45
C THR A 212 5.35 -22.28 -0.73
N PRO A 213 6.51 -21.89 -0.18
CA PRO A 213 7.71 -22.72 -0.22
C PRO A 213 7.51 -24.04 0.54
N ALA A 214 8.21 -25.09 0.12
CA ALA A 214 8.16 -26.38 0.82
C ALA A 214 8.61 -26.23 2.29
N GLY A 215 7.83 -26.75 3.22
CA GLY A 215 8.12 -26.69 4.66
C GLY A 215 7.76 -25.37 5.35
N TYR A 216 7.18 -24.40 4.63
CA TYR A 216 6.71 -23.13 5.20
C TYR A 216 5.18 -23.12 5.38
N PRO A 217 4.65 -22.39 6.39
CA PRO A 217 3.21 -22.27 6.60
C PRO A 217 2.51 -21.44 5.51
N SER A 218 3.23 -20.48 4.91
CA SER A 218 2.70 -19.57 3.90
C SER A 218 3.82 -19.07 2.99
N GLY A 219 3.48 -18.72 1.74
CA GLY A 219 4.32 -17.83 0.93
C GLY A 219 4.21 -16.39 1.40
N SER A 220 4.98 -15.48 0.78
CA SER A 220 4.87 -14.04 1.02
C SER A 220 3.41 -13.58 0.89
N LEU A 221 2.87 -12.96 1.95
CA LEU A 221 1.47 -12.55 2.02
C LEU A 221 1.35 -11.16 2.68
N GLY A 222 1.62 -10.13 1.90
CA GLY A 222 1.44 -8.73 2.29
C GLY A 222 0.08 -8.15 1.85
N PRO A 223 -0.32 -6.99 2.40
CA PRO A 223 -1.60 -6.37 2.09
C PRO A 223 -1.65 -5.82 0.66
N THR A 224 -2.85 -5.78 0.10
CA THR A 224 -3.16 -5.07 -1.15
C THR A 224 -3.83 -3.71 -0.88
N THR A 225 -3.95 -2.87 -1.91
CA THR A 225 -4.52 -1.52 -1.78
C THR A 225 -5.98 -1.57 -1.36
N ALA A 226 -6.29 -0.98 -0.21
CA ALA A 226 -7.63 -0.96 0.37
C ALA A 226 -8.65 -0.21 -0.50
N GLY A 227 -8.22 0.91 -1.10
CA GLY A 227 -9.06 1.79 -1.92
C GLY A 227 -9.85 1.10 -3.04
N ARG A 228 -9.36 -0.03 -3.56
CA ARG A 228 -10.04 -0.77 -4.64
C ARG A 228 -11.30 -1.50 -4.17
N MET A 229 -11.43 -1.72 -2.86
CA MET A 229 -12.59 -2.38 -2.25
C MET A 229 -13.57 -1.38 -1.59
N ASP A 230 -13.34 -0.07 -1.72
CA ASP A 230 -14.14 0.97 -1.05
C ASP A 230 -15.64 0.87 -1.38
N SER A 231 -15.97 0.58 -2.64
CA SER A 231 -17.36 0.49 -3.11
C SER A 231 -18.16 -0.67 -2.52
N TYR A 232 -17.50 -1.63 -1.86
CA TYR A 232 -18.16 -2.79 -1.26
C TYR A 232 -18.46 -2.58 0.24
N VAL A 233 -17.83 -1.61 0.90
CA VAL A 233 -17.82 -1.54 2.36
C VAL A 233 -19.20 -1.33 2.96
N ASP A 234 -19.91 -0.25 2.57
CA ASP A 234 -21.26 0.04 3.12
C ASP A 234 -22.23 -1.12 2.87
N LEU A 235 -22.17 -1.72 1.67
CA LEU A 235 -22.99 -2.86 1.30
C LEU A 235 -22.69 -4.08 2.19
N LEU A 236 -21.43 -4.46 2.33
CA LEU A 236 -21.07 -5.64 3.13
C LEU A 236 -21.39 -5.44 4.61
N GLN A 237 -21.13 -4.25 5.16
CA GLN A 237 -21.43 -3.91 6.56
C GLN A 237 -22.93 -3.88 6.83
N PHE A 238 -23.73 -3.37 5.89
CA PHE A 238 -25.20 -3.44 5.98
C PHE A 238 -25.70 -4.89 6.11
N HIS A 239 -25.03 -5.85 5.48
CA HIS A 239 -25.31 -7.28 5.60
C HIS A 239 -24.54 -7.99 6.74
N GLY A 240 -23.94 -7.23 7.66
CA GLY A 240 -23.23 -7.73 8.85
C GLY A 240 -21.86 -8.32 8.59
N GLY A 241 -21.30 -8.16 7.38
CA GLY A 241 -19.96 -8.61 7.01
C GLY A 241 -18.95 -7.46 6.92
N SER A 242 -17.65 -7.78 6.82
CA SER A 242 -16.61 -6.76 6.61
C SER A 242 -16.59 -5.65 7.68
N MET A 243 -16.96 -6.00 8.92
CA MET A 243 -16.98 -5.06 10.06
C MET A 243 -15.57 -4.61 10.44
N ILE A 244 -14.58 -5.48 10.30
CA ILE A 244 -13.15 -5.16 10.49
C ILE A 244 -12.43 -5.50 9.20
N MET A 245 -11.81 -4.49 8.61
CA MET A 245 -11.06 -4.61 7.35
C MET A 245 -9.58 -4.41 7.63
N LEU A 246 -8.72 -5.23 7.04
CA LEU A 246 -7.27 -5.15 7.18
C LEU A 246 -6.65 -5.04 5.77
N ALA A 247 -5.84 -4.00 5.50
CA ALA A 247 -5.21 -3.81 4.20
C ALA A 247 -4.08 -2.75 4.28
N LYS A 248 -3.73 -2.10 3.17
CA LYS A 248 -2.83 -0.94 3.17
C LYS A 248 -3.34 0.23 2.35
N GLY A 249 -2.82 1.42 2.66
CA GLY A 249 -3.12 2.67 1.99
C GLY A 249 -4.27 3.44 2.63
N ASN A 250 -4.35 4.73 2.31
CA ASN A 250 -5.50 5.57 2.63
C ASN A 250 -6.73 5.16 1.81
N ARG A 251 -7.92 5.49 2.33
CA ARG A 251 -9.22 5.14 1.72
C ARG A 251 -10.04 6.40 1.45
N SER A 252 -11.12 6.24 0.70
CA SER A 252 -12.06 7.33 0.43
C SER A 252 -13.02 7.57 1.60
N GLN A 253 -13.61 8.77 1.63
CA GLN A 253 -14.54 9.20 2.69
C GLN A 253 -15.73 8.24 2.88
N GLN A 254 -16.19 7.59 1.80
CA GLN A 254 -17.31 6.64 1.88
C GLN A 254 -17.06 5.49 2.88
N VAL A 255 -15.80 5.12 3.10
CA VAL A 255 -15.43 4.06 4.05
C VAL A 255 -15.50 4.59 5.48
N THR A 256 -15.04 5.82 5.71
CA THR A 256 -15.17 6.51 7.00
C THR A 256 -16.63 6.67 7.40
N ASP A 257 -17.47 7.06 6.44
CA ASP A 257 -18.91 7.22 6.66
C ASP A 257 -19.60 5.87 6.93
N ALA A 258 -19.22 4.81 6.20
CA ALA A 258 -19.73 3.46 6.42
C ALA A 258 -19.33 2.90 7.80
N CYS A 259 -18.05 3.04 8.18
CA CYS A 259 -17.56 2.63 9.50
C CYS A 259 -18.30 3.35 10.63
N HIS A 260 -18.53 4.66 10.51
CA HIS A 260 -19.33 5.42 11.47
C HIS A 260 -20.78 4.94 11.52
N LYS A 261 -21.40 4.71 10.36
CA LYS A 261 -22.81 4.28 10.26
C LYS A 261 -23.05 2.89 10.86
N HIS A 262 -22.13 1.94 10.64
CA HIS A 262 -22.33 0.54 11.00
C HIS A 262 -21.53 0.08 12.21
N GLY A 263 -20.61 0.90 12.73
CA GLY A 263 -19.71 0.54 13.82
C GLY A 263 -18.51 -0.31 13.38
N GLY A 264 -17.99 -0.06 12.17
CA GLY A 264 -16.88 -0.80 11.58
C GLY A 264 -15.51 -0.15 11.79
N PHE A 265 -14.44 -0.87 11.45
CA PHE A 265 -13.05 -0.41 11.56
C PHE A 265 -12.25 -0.75 10.31
N TYR A 266 -11.32 0.14 9.95
CA TYR A 266 -10.25 -0.16 9.01
C TYR A 266 -8.91 -0.15 9.72
N LEU A 267 -8.22 -1.29 9.64
CA LEU A 267 -6.90 -1.53 10.17
C LEU A 267 -5.87 -1.49 9.02
N GLY A 268 -4.83 -0.69 9.19
CA GLY A 268 -3.70 -0.60 8.27
C GLY A 268 -2.57 -1.54 8.66
N SER A 269 -2.28 -2.52 7.81
CA SER A 269 -1.04 -3.28 7.85
C SER A 269 0.08 -2.54 7.13
N ILE A 270 1.32 -2.82 7.49
CA ILE A 270 2.49 -2.33 6.75
C ILE A 270 2.52 -2.98 5.36
N GLY A 271 2.52 -2.17 4.31
CA GLY A 271 2.68 -2.60 2.93
C GLY A 271 4.15 -2.76 2.55
N GLY A 272 4.50 -3.87 1.91
CA GLY A 272 5.88 -4.17 1.50
C GLY A 272 6.50 -5.41 2.16
N PRO A 273 6.55 -5.54 3.50
CA PRO A 273 7.31 -6.60 4.19
C PRO A 273 6.59 -7.97 4.19
N ALA A 274 6.11 -8.41 3.03
CA ALA A 274 5.30 -9.62 2.87
C ALA A 274 5.99 -10.91 3.31
N ALA A 275 7.32 -11.01 3.13
CA ALA A 275 8.09 -12.17 3.55
C ALA A 275 8.21 -12.26 5.08
N VAL A 276 8.40 -11.12 5.74
CA VAL A 276 8.49 -11.03 7.22
C VAL A 276 7.15 -11.40 7.83
N LEU A 277 6.04 -10.84 7.33
CA LEU A 277 4.68 -11.20 7.78
C LEU A 277 4.39 -12.70 7.61
N ALA A 278 4.79 -13.28 6.48
CA ALA A 278 4.62 -14.71 6.23
C ALA A 278 5.44 -15.59 7.18
N GLN A 279 6.68 -15.18 7.47
CA GLN A 279 7.58 -15.97 8.31
C GLN A 279 7.25 -15.85 9.81
N GLN A 280 6.87 -14.66 10.26
CA GLN A 280 6.73 -14.36 11.69
C GLN A 280 5.29 -14.47 12.17
N SER A 281 4.33 -14.00 11.37
CA SER A 281 2.95 -13.82 11.84
C SER A 281 2.00 -14.89 11.32
N ILE A 282 2.17 -15.42 10.10
CA ILE A 282 1.21 -16.36 9.52
C ILE A 282 1.57 -17.81 9.87
N LYS A 283 0.67 -18.51 10.55
CA LYS A 283 0.89 -19.88 11.05
C LYS A 283 0.19 -20.94 10.22
N HIS A 284 -0.91 -20.57 9.57
CA HIS A 284 -1.69 -21.47 8.72
C HIS A 284 -2.36 -20.71 7.58
N LEU A 285 -2.56 -21.37 6.44
CA LEU A 285 -3.23 -20.84 5.25
C LEU A 285 -4.05 -21.96 4.59
N GLU A 286 -5.35 -21.73 4.43
CA GLU A 286 -6.30 -22.66 3.83
C GLU A 286 -7.18 -21.94 2.80
N CYS A 287 -7.42 -22.54 1.63
CA CYS A 287 -8.39 -22.03 0.67
C CYS A 287 -9.80 -22.48 1.06
N VAL A 288 -10.71 -21.54 1.33
CA VAL A 288 -12.06 -21.86 1.83
C VAL A 288 -13.17 -21.67 0.79
N ALA A 289 -12.96 -20.83 -0.23
CA ALA A 289 -13.91 -20.70 -1.34
C ALA A 289 -13.24 -20.20 -2.62
N TYR A 290 -13.85 -20.56 -3.75
CA TYR A 290 -13.45 -20.14 -5.10
C TYR A 290 -11.99 -20.48 -5.48
N PRO A 291 -11.53 -21.75 -5.29
CA PRO A 291 -10.15 -22.15 -5.61
C PRO A 291 -9.75 -21.90 -7.07
N GLU A 292 -10.73 -21.85 -7.99
CA GLU A 292 -10.52 -21.52 -9.40
C GLU A 292 -9.96 -20.10 -9.63
N LEU A 293 -10.06 -19.20 -8.64
CA LEU A 293 -9.54 -17.83 -8.71
C LEU A 293 -8.04 -17.73 -8.38
N GLY A 294 -7.39 -18.85 -8.07
CA GLY A 294 -5.96 -18.88 -7.72
C GLY A 294 -5.67 -18.00 -6.50
N MET A 295 -4.74 -17.05 -6.63
CA MET A 295 -4.37 -16.17 -5.51
C MET A 295 -5.50 -15.20 -5.06
N GLU A 296 -6.56 -15.05 -5.87
CA GLU A 296 -7.75 -14.24 -5.54
C GLU A 296 -8.91 -15.05 -4.94
N ALA A 297 -8.69 -16.34 -4.67
CA ALA A 297 -9.62 -17.16 -3.89
C ALA A 297 -9.85 -16.54 -2.49
N ILE A 298 -10.89 -17.02 -1.79
CA ILE A 298 -11.07 -16.68 -0.38
C ILE A 298 -10.25 -17.67 0.43
N TRP A 299 -9.36 -17.15 1.28
CA TRP A 299 -8.52 -17.94 2.17
C TRP A 299 -8.91 -17.69 3.62
N LYS A 300 -8.57 -18.63 4.49
CA LYS A 300 -8.55 -18.48 5.94
C LYS A 300 -7.11 -18.60 6.41
N ILE A 301 -6.68 -17.64 7.22
CA ILE A 301 -5.35 -17.67 7.85
C ILE A 301 -5.47 -17.62 9.36
N GLU A 302 -4.53 -18.28 10.02
CA GLU A 302 -4.28 -18.10 11.45
C GLU A 302 -3.02 -17.25 11.61
N VAL A 303 -3.13 -16.17 12.39
CA VAL A 303 -2.03 -15.25 12.64
C VAL A 303 -1.70 -15.14 14.13
N GLU A 304 -0.43 -14.86 14.42
CA GLU A 304 0.05 -14.45 15.75
C GLU A 304 0.86 -13.17 15.61
N ASP A 305 0.68 -12.24 16.54
CA ASP A 305 1.42 -10.98 16.58
C ASP A 305 1.45 -10.23 15.24
N PHE A 306 0.32 -10.19 14.54
CA PHE A 306 0.21 -9.50 13.25
C PHE A 306 0.10 -7.98 13.48
N PRO A 307 1.03 -7.17 12.94
CA PRO A 307 1.06 -5.74 13.21
C PRO A 307 0.02 -4.97 12.39
N ALA A 308 -0.76 -4.10 13.05
CA ALA A 308 -1.70 -3.20 12.38
C ALA A 308 -1.86 -1.86 13.11
N PHE A 309 -2.52 -0.91 12.47
CA PHE A 309 -2.90 0.38 13.05
C PHE A 309 -4.38 0.66 12.84
N ILE A 310 -5.07 1.26 13.81
CA ILE A 310 -6.43 1.78 13.58
C ILE A 310 -6.32 3.00 12.67
N LEU A 311 -6.80 2.88 11.43
CA LEU A 311 -6.76 3.96 10.43
C LEU A 311 -8.09 4.67 10.28
N VAL A 312 -9.20 3.93 10.39
CA VAL A 312 -10.56 4.47 10.49
C VAL A 312 -11.25 3.78 11.65
N ASP A 313 -11.91 4.57 12.49
CA ASP A 313 -12.69 4.08 13.62
C ASP A 313 -14.21 4.13 13.36
N ASP A 314 -14.96 3.63 14.34
CA ASP A 314 -16.42 3.59 14.39
C ASP A 314 -17.08 4.95 14.70
N LYS A 315 -16.30 6.03 14.76
CA LYS A 315 -16.74 7.38 15.17
C LYS A 315 -16.57 8.42 14.07
N GLY A 316 -16.16 7.97 12.88
CA GLY A 316 -15.93 8.82 11.71
C GLY A 316 -14.56 9.50 11.70
N ASN A 317 -13.60 9.03 12.50
CA ASN A 317 -12.22 9.53 12.44
C ASN A 317 -11.41 8.76 11.39
N ASP A 318 -10.56 9.49 10.67
CA ASP A 318 -9.58 8.94 9.71
C ASP A 318 -8.20 9.51 10.00
N PHE A 319 -7.23 8.63 10.23
CA PHE A 319 -5.83 8.95 10.46
C PHE A 319 -5.24 9.90 9.39
N PHE A 320 -5.48 9.61 8.11
CA PHE A 320 -4.90 10.39 7.02
C PHE A 320 -5.56 11.76 6.87
N GLN A 321 -6.87 11.86 7.16
CA GLN A 321 -7.55 13.16 7.21
C GLN A 321 -7.00 14.04 8.33
N GLN A 322 -6.66 13.46 9.49
CA GLN A 322 -6.02 14.23 10.56
C GLN A 322 -4.65 14.80 10.15
N ILE A 323 -3.87 14.08 9.35
CA ILE A 323 -2.62 14.59 8.78
C ILE A 323 -2.90 15.77 7.84
N VAL A 324 -3.82 15.60 6.89
CA VAL A 324 -4.16 16.64 5.90
C VAL A 324 -4.68 17.91 6.59
N ASN A 325 -5.58 17.76 7.56
CA ASN A 325 -6.19 18.89 8.28
C ASN A 325 -5.17 19.68 9.10
N LYS A 326 -4.24 19.00 9.79
CA LYS A 326 -3.15 19.65 10.54
C LYS A 326 -2.25 20.48 9.63
N GLN A 327 -2.06 20.06 8.37
CA GLN A 327 -1.25 20.81 7.41
C GLN A 327 -2.00 21.99 6.81
N CYS A 328 -3.27 21.83 6.44
CA CYS A 328 -4.08 22.92 5.92
C CYS A 328 -4.21 24.07 6.93
N ALA A 329 -4.32 23.77 8.23
CA ALA A 329 -4.34 24.78 9.29
C ALA A 329 -3.04 25.60 9.37
N ASN A 330 -1.90 25.03 8.93
CA ASN A 330 -0.61 25.71 8.87
C ASN A 330 -0.41 26.49 7.54
N CYS A 331 -1.25 26.28 6.52
CA CYS A 331 -1.19 27.03 5.26
C CYS A 331 -1.92 28.39 5.33
N THR A 332 -2.77 28.59 6.35
CA THR A 332 -3.52 29.84 6.59
C THR A 332 -2.82 30.80 7.57
N LYS A 333 -1.51 30.65 7.78
CA LYS A 333 -0.68 31.59 8.55
C LYS A 333 0.45 32.13 7.70
#